data_AF-A0A8S2NAX5-F1
#
_entry.id   AF-A0A8S2NAX5-F1
#
_cell.length_a   1.000
_cell.length_b   1.000
_cell.length_c   1.000
_cell.angle_alpha   90.00
_cell.angle_beta   90.00
_cell.angle_gamma   90.00
#
_symmetry.space_group_name_H-M   'P 1'
#
loop_
_entity.id
_entity.type
_entity.pdbx_description
1 polymer ?
#
loop_
_entity_poly.entity_id
_entity_poly.type
_entity_poly.pdbx_seq_one_letter_code
_entity_poly.pdbx_strand_id
1 'polypeptide(L)'
;MPSSRPVSPTEQLTMLSWLNEEESRRIPEPKKEEVERYWYYISKGVQSRMIATEPADQYNKFCLHLPPKLVQPSLKILHDQLKTEIHNDYDLALRKAIVDYILLDPNERQRVKIQHTPKRFNLRTIRAPIAWHDALDETKRDLLSTLHMNNPIMTFLQTLWDESYAHQRFVSFQDLAQASLPMIPHDFEKFIEQRVNQMRQTLISQWLNSCSRIVAENRQHWENMVPMEDDASTELVESFFNTVAARMAAHIRQLVNASLEDFARFFEEYSDGNDFKTKNLESKYHVMDFTRKPIFTQRLYADGPKIAFDPTNQDIRSMLQRCIKHIVNAAANIQRIESHLFDSKTKLLIRNVRNDEEIVENTTQRVLYALTKNIPGPQLYLHEYDAYQNLLNNKAESETVQFLHQTHALDEFEAELKQRTELANEIMLKRIWAPLNLFNLDCRDLNDHLIKIVQKLRSKLVQYCIDDNSKLNKEIVKEYDEIATTVSVPADETEELVKTAEYLNKALEVSVYKLAHKIGEAKDRLMFLLDYAIMSPEDLKLNAQVFHWPENIMNILELNQGRLAALR
;
A
#
# COMPACT_ATOMS: atom_id res chain seq x y z
N MET A 1 -70.23 -17.79 34.55
CA MET A 1 -69.26 -18.92 34.50
C MET A 1 -68.06 -18.51 35.33
N PRO A 2 -67.58 -19.30 36.30
CA PRO A 2 -66.36 -18.98 37.03
C PRO A 2 -65.22 -18.79 36.01
N SER A 3 -64.43 -17.73 36.16
CA SER A 3 -63.26 -17.49 35.30
C SER A 3 -62.33 -18.69 35.39
N SER A 4 -62.19 -19.43 34.29
CA SER A 4 -61.22 -20.50 34.16
C SER A 4 -59.84 -19.94 34.45
N ARG A 5 -59.10 -20.53 35.41
CA ARG A 5 -57.73 -20.11 35.73
C ARG A 5 -56.86 -20.13 34.46
N PRO A 6 -55.96 -19.14 34.27
CA PRO A 6 -55.01 -19.19 33.16
C PRO A 6 -54.17 -20.46 33.25
N VAL A 7 -54.11 -21.23 32.16
CA VAL A 7 -53.31 -22.46 32.06
C VAL A 7 -52.24 -22.25 31.00
N SER A 8 -51.01 -22.65 31.28
CA SER A 8 -49.92 -22.49 30.31
C SER A 8 -50.20 -23.31 29.04
N PRO A 9 -49.72 -22.88 27.86
CA PRO A 9 -49.85 -23.66 26.63
C PRO A 9 -49.33 -25.08 26.76
N THR A 10 -48.24 -25.27 27.50
CA THR A 10 -47.63 -26.57 27.76
C THR A 10 -48.55 -27.49 28.56
N GLU A 11 -49.17 -26.99 29.63
CA GLU A 11 -50.13 -27.76 30.41
C GLU A 11 -51.38 -28.10 29.60
N GLN A 12 -51.90 -27.16 28.81
CA GLN A 12 -53.02 -27.44 27.90
C GLN A 12 -52.66 -28.52 26.89
N LEU A 13 -51.45 -28.47 26.32
CA LEU A 13 -50.96 -29.49 25.39
C LEU A 13 -50.80 -30.86 26.07
N THR A 14 -50.34 -30.91 27.32
CA THR A 14 -50.24 -32.15 28.10
C THR A 14 -51.63 -32.75 28.36
N MET A 15 -52.60 -31.94 28.78
CA MET A 15 -53.98 -32.37 28.96
C MET A 15 -54.60 -32.88 27.66
N LEU A 16 -54.42 -32.15 26.56
CA LEU A 16 -54.90 -32.57 25.24
C LEU A 16 -54.20 -33.84 24.76
N SER A 17 -52.91 -34.02 25.05
CA SER A 17 -52.18 -35.25 24.71
C SER A 17 -52.75 -36.43 25.47
N TRP A 18 -53.01 -36.28 26.77
CA TRP A 18 -53.60 -37.30 27.60
C TRP A 18 -55.01 -37.70 27.12
N LEU A 19 -55.88 -36.72 26.83
CA LEU A 19 -57.22 -36.98 26.25
C LEU A 19 -57.12 -37.73 24.91
N ASN A 20 -56.19 -37.31 24.04
CA ASN A 20 -55.98 -37.95 22.74
C ASN A 20 -55.46 -39.39 22.88
N GLU A 21 -54.57 -39.66 23.84
CA GLU A 21 -54.08 -41.01 24.13
C GLU A 21 -55.21 -41.90 24.67
N GLU A 22 -56.06 -41.36 25.54
CA GLU A 22 -57.21 -42.09 26.08
C GLU A 22 -58.21 -42.45 24.98
N GLU A 23 -58.56 -41.51 24.10
CA GLU A 23 -59.39 -41.79 22.91
C GLU A 23 -58.72 -42.79 21.96
N SER A 24 -57.41 -42.65 21.74
CA SER A 24 -56.65 -43.53 20.84
C SER A 24 -56.64 -44.99 21.31
N ARG A 25 -56.68 -45.23 22.63
CA ARG A 25 -56.79 -46.58 23.21
C ARG A 25 -58.16 -47.22 22.98
N ARG A 26 -59.22 -46.41 22.77
CA ARG A 26 -60.60 -46.90 22.57
C ARG A 26 -60.88 -47.29 21.12
N ILE A 27 -60.06 -46.85 20.16
CA ILE A 27 -60.30 -47.05 18.71
C ILE A 27 -59.15 -47.88 18.10
N PRO A 28 -59.43 -49.06 17.50
CA PRO A 28 -58.43 -49.89 16.82
C PRO A 28 -57.79 -49.16 15.63
N GLU A 29 -56.51 -49.42 15.39
CA GLU A 29 -55.83 -48.87 14.22
C GLU A 29 -56.04 -49.74 12.97
N PRO A 30 -56.25 -49.13 11.80
CA PRO A 30 -56.36 -49.87 10.55
C PRO A 30 -55.02 -50.49 10.15
N LYS A 31 -55.06 -51.66 9.52
CA LYS A 31 -53.88 -52.27 8.90
C LYS A 31 -53.46 -51.45 7.68
N LYS A 32 -52.19 -51.59 7.27
CA LYS A 32 -51.62 -50.85 6.13
C LYS A 32 -52.44 -51.03 4.86
N GLU A 33 -52.91 -52.24 4.57
CA GLU A 33 -53.69 -52.54 3.37
C GLU A 33 -55.08 -51.89 3.41
N GLU A 34 -55.65 -51.68 4.60
CA GLU A 34 -56.93 -50.99 4.78
C GLU A 34 -56.78 -49.48 4.53
N VAL A 35 -55.66 -48.90 4.98
CA VAL A 35 -55.32 -47.49 4.71
C VAL A 35 -55.13 -47.25 3.22
N GLU A 36 -54.40 -48.12 2.52
CA GLU A 36 -54.19 -48.02 1.07
C GLU A 36 -55.52 -48.13 0.30
N ARG A 37 -56.39 -49.08 0.69
CA ARG A 37 -57.73 -49.21 0.09
C ARG A 37 -58.61 -48.00 0.37
N TYR A 38 -58.59 -47.49 1.60
CA TYR A 38 -59.34 -46.30 1.99
C TYR A 38 -58.99 -45.11 1.09
N TRP A 39 -57.69 -44.82 0.93
CA TRP A 39 -57.23 -43.74 0.05
C TRP A 39 -57.46 -44.01 -1.44
N TYR A 40 -57.42 -45.27 -1.87
CA TYR A 40 -57.80 -45.64 -3.23
C TYR A 40 -59.26 -45.27 -3.52
N TYR A 41 -60.20 -45.58 -2.62
CA TYR A 41 -61.61 -45.21 -2.83
C TYR A 41 -61.85 -43.70 -2.82
N ILE A 42 -61.12 -42.96 -1.99
CA ILE A 42 -61.18 -41.49 -1.98
C ILE A 42 -60.66 -40.92 -3.31
N SER A 43 -59.48 -41.35 -3.75
CA SER A 43 -58.81 -40.77 -4.92
C SER A 43 -59.35 -41.25 -6.27
N LYS A 44 -59.82 -42.50 -6.36
CA LYS A 44 -60.23 -43.15 -7.62
C LYS A 44 -61.64 -43.75 -7.58
N GLY A 45 -62.18 -44.07 -6.40
CA GLY A 45 -63.48 -44.73 -6.25
C GLY A 45 -64.68 -43.79 -6.44
N VAL A 46 -64.58 -42.57 -5.92
CA VAL A 46 -65.56 -41.51 -6.16
C VAL A 46 -65.22 -40.82 -7.49
N GLN A 47 -66.20 -40.62 -8.37
CA GLN A 47 -65.98 -39.91 -9.64
C GLN A 47 -66.30 -38.43 -9.48
N SER A 48 -65.61 -37.54 -10.19
CA SER A 48 -65.81 -36.08 -10.06
C SER A 48 -67.26 -35.64 -10.32
N ARG A 49 -68.00 -36.36 -11.18
CA ARG A 49 -69.43 -36.11 -11.44
C ARG A 49 -70.36 -36.39 -10.25
N MET A 50 -69.89 -37.12 -9.25
CA MET A 50 -70.65 -37.47 -8.04
C MET A 50 -70.50 -36.41 -6.93
N ILE A 51 -69.67 -35.38 -7.18
CA ILE A 51 -69.30 -34.37 -6.21
C ILE A 51 -70.05 -33.09 -6.57
N ALA A 52 -70.65 -32.45 -5.57
CA ALA A 52 -71.26 -31.14 -5.75
C ALA A 52 -70.19 -30.11 -6.11
N THR A 53 -70.46 -29.22 -7.07
CA THR A 53 -69.54 -28.13 -7.40
C THR A 53 -69.45 -27.12 -6.25
N GLU A 54 -68.26 -26.57 -6.05
CA GLU A 54 -68.04 -25.50 -5.08
C GLU A 54 -68.97 -24.30 -5.36
N PRO A 55 -69.59 -23.69 -4.33
CA PRO A 55 -70.38 -22.48 -4.52
C PRO A 55 -69.52 -21.34 -5.07
N ALA A 56 -69.92 -20.76 -6.21
CA ALA A 56 -69.13 -19.75 -6.93
C ALA A 56 -68.75 -18.51 -6.09
N ASP A 57 -69.55 -18.16 -5.10
CA ASP A 57 -69.33 -16.99 -4.23
C ASP A 57 -68.51 -17.28 -2.96
N GLN A 58 -68.13 -18.52 -2.71
CA GLN A 58 -67.50 -18.92 -1.44
C GLN A 58 -66.15 -18.21 -1.23
N TYR A 59 -65.33 -18.16 -2.27
CA TYR A 59 -64.05 -17.46 -2.23
C TYR A 59 -64.20 -15.95 -1.98
N ASN A 60 -65.18 -15.32 -2.65
CA ASN A 60 -65.45 -13.89 -2.47
C ASN A 60 -65.86 -13.58 -1.03
N LYS A 61 -66.65 -14.46 -0.39
CA LYS A 61 -67.00 -14.35 1.03
C LYS A 61 -65.78 -14.44 1.94
N PHE A 62 -64.82 -15.32 1.65
CA PHE A 62 -63.56 -15.37 2.41
C PHE A 62 -62.79 -14.05 2.30
N CYS A 63 -62.68 -13.49 1.09
CA CYS A 63 -62.00 -12.21 0.89
C CYS A 63 -62.63 -11.05 1.68
N LEU A 64 -63.96 -11.04 1.87
CA LEU A 64 -64.65 -10.02 2.66
C LEU A 64 -64.25 -10.03 4.14
N HIS A 65 -63.77 -11.15 4.66
CA HIS A 65 -63.32 -11.28 6.05
C HIS A 65 -61.81 -11.05 6.22
N LEU A 66 -61.08 -10.81 5.12
CA LEU A 66 -59.64 -10.55 5.17
C LEU A 66 -59.33 -9.05 5.32
N PRO A 67 -58.27 -8.69 6.06
CA PRO A 67 -57.77 -7.32 6.09
C PRO A 67 -57.46 -6.79 4.67
N PRO A 68 -57.76 -5.52 4.35
CA PRO A 68 -57.55 -4.97 3.00
C PRO A 68 -56.12 -5.09 2.45
N LYS A 69 -55.12 -5.10 3.35
CA LYS A 69 -53.70 -5.28 2.99
C LYS A 69 -53.40 -6.65 2.37
N LEU A 70 -54.22 -7.66 2.65
CA LEU A 70 -54.05 -9.02 2.13
C LEU A 70 -54.84 -9.27 0.84
N VAL A 71 -55.66 -8.30 0.40
CA VAL A 71 -56.49 -8.39 -0.82
C VAL A 71 -55.97 -7.46 -1.93
N GLN A 72 -54.69 -7.10 -1.88
CA GLN A 72 -54.10 -6.17 -2.83
C GLN A 72 -53.81 -6.82 -4.20
N PRO A 73 -53.91 -6.05 -5.31
CA PRO A 73 -53.62 -6.56 -6.65
C PRO A 73 -52.20 -7.12 -6.82
N SER A 74 -51.23 -6.64 -6.04
CA SER A 74 -49.85 -7.13 -6.03
C SER A 74 -49.72 -8.59 -5.62
N LEU A 75 -50.71 -9.14 -4.90
CA LEU A 75 -50.73 -10.52 -4.41
C LEU A 75 -51.55 -11.47 -5.30
N LYS A 76 -51.95 -11.03 -6.50
CA LYS A 76 -52.84 -11.81 -7.39
C LYS A 76 -52.33 -13.23 -7.67
N ILE A 77 -51.03 -13.40 -7.91
CA ILE A 77 -50.45 -14.72 -8.20
C ILE A 77 -50.66 -15.67 -7.01
N LEU A 78 -50.41 -15.19 -5.79
CA LEU A 78 -50.61 -15.97 -4.56
C LEU A 78 -52.10 -16.28 -4.37
N HIS A 79 -52.99 -15.34 -4.67
CA HIS A 79 -54.44 -15.54 -4.58
C HIS A 79 -54.93 -16.64 -5.52
N ASP A 80 -54.44 -16.67 -6.76
CA ASP A 80 -54.82 -17.69 -7.75
C ASP A 80 -54.30 -19.08 -7.38
N GLN A 81 -53.11 -19.17 -6.77
CA GLN A 81 -52.60 -20.42 -6.18
C GLN A 81 -53.50 -20.91 -5.04
N LEU A 82 -53.85 -20.01 -4.10
CA LEU A 82 -54.73 -20.34 -2.96
C LEU A 82 -56.13 -20.75 -3.42
N LYS A 83 -56.70 -20.15 -4.46
CA LYS A 83 -57.97 -20.60 -5.06
C LYS A 83 -57.90 -22.04 -5.54
N THR A 84 -56.82 -22.39 -6.20
CA THR A 84 -56.60 -23.74 -6.72
C THR A 84 -56.48 -24.75 -5.57
N GLU A 85 -55.77 -24.38 -4.51
CA GLU A 85 -55.65 -25.18 -3.29
C GLU A 85 -57.01 -25.40 -2.62
N ILE A 86 -57.78 -24.33 -2.41
CA ILE A 86 -59.14 -24.40 -1.84
C ILE A 86 -60.03 -25.34 -2.64
N HIS A 87 -59.98 -25.27 -3.97
CA HIS A 87 -60.77 -26.14 -4.83
C HIS A 87 -60.37 -27.63 -4.68
N ASN A 88 -59.07 -27.91 -4.68
CA ASN A 88 -58.56 -29.27 -4.51
C ASN A 88 -58.92 -29.84 -3.13
N ASP A 89 -58.83 -29.03 -2.08
CA ASP A 89 -59.20 -29.42 -0.72
C ASP A 89 -60.71 -29.68 -0.59
N TYR A 90 -61.54 -28.85 -1.24
CA TYR A 90 -62.98 -29.04 -1.27
C TYR A 90 -63.36 -30.38 -1.96
N ASP A 91 -62.78 -30.66 -3.13
CA ASP A 91 -62.99 -31.91 -3.86
C ASP A 91 -62.53 -33.13 -3.03
N LEU A 92 -61.35 -33.06 -2.42
CA LEU A 92 -60.83 -34.13 -1.55
C LEU A 92 -61.71 -34.35 -0.32
N ALA A 93 -62.13 -33.27 0.36
CA ALA A 93 -62.96 -33.34 1.55
C ALA A 93 -64.33 -33.98 1.27
N LEU A 94 -64.97 -33.64 0.15
CA LEU A 94 -66.23 -34.26 -0.26
C LEU A 94 -66.07 -35.74 -0.63
N ARG A 95 -65.03 -36.10 -1.40
CA ARG A 95 -64.73 -37.51 -1.71
C ARG A 95 -64.56 -38.32 -0.42
N LYS A 96 -63.78 -37.78 0.51
CA LYS A 96 -63.56 -38.38 1.81
C LYS A 96 -64.85 -38.51 2.60
N ALA A 97 -65.68 -37.47 2.65
CA ALA A 97 -66.97 -37.50 3.36
C ALA A 97 -67.93 -38.56 2.79
N ILE A 98 -67.99 -38.71 1.47
CA ILE A 98 -68.79 -39.75 0.80
C ILE A 98 -68.29 -41.14 1.20
N VAL A 99 -66.98 -41.39 1.12
CA VAL A 99 -66.39 -42.68 1.51
C VAL A 99 -66.60 -42.96 2.99
N ASP A 100 -66.37 -41.99 3.87
CA ASP A 100 -66.61 -42.11 5.31
C ASP A 100 -68.07 -42.43 5.62
N TYR A 101 -69.01 -41.80 4.90
CA TYR A 101 -70.45 -42.06 5.05
C TYR A 101 -70.84 -43.47 4.62
N ILE A 102 -70.35 -43.95 3.47
CA ILE A 102 -70.60 -45.32 3.00
C ILE A 102 -70.03 -46.33 4.02
N LEU A 103 -68.84 -46.05 4.56
CA LEU A 103 -68.22 -46.86 5.58
C LEU A 103 -68.90 -46.75 6.95
N LEU A 104 -70.05 -46.07 7.11
CA LEU A 104 -70.87 -46.23 8.31
C LEU A 104 -71.63 -47.57 8.30
N ASP A 105 -71.91 -48.14 7.13
CA ASP A 105 -72.58 -49.44 6.99
C ASP A 105 -71.58 -50.61 7.19
N PRO A 106 -71.79 -51.51 8.18
CA PRO A 106 -70.94 -52.68 8.40
C PRO A 106 -70.86 -53.63 7.20
N ASN A 107 -71.92 -53.74 6.39
CA ASN A 107 -71.92 -54.61 5.20
C ASN A 107 -70.96 -54.06 4.13
N GLU A 108 -70.96 -52.75 3.94
CA GLU A 108 -70.08 -52.07 3.01
C GLU A 108 -68.61 -52.17 3.45
N ARG A 109 -68.34 -52.05 4.77
CA ARG A 109 -66.99 -52.28 5.34
C ARG A 109 -66.45 -53.66 5.00
N GLN A 110 -67.28 -54.69 5.14
CA GLN A 110 -66.90 -56.06 4.78
C GLN A 110 -66.66 -56.22 3.28
N ARG A 111 -67.56 -55.67 2.45
CA ARG A 111 -67.49 -55.71 0.98
C ARG A 111 -66.20 -55.10 0.44
N VAL A 112 -65.84 -53.91 0.92
CA VAL A 112 -64.62 -53.19 0.49
C VAL A 112 -63.36 -53.58 1.27
N LYS A 113 -63.50 -54.48 2.25
CA LYS A 113 -62.43 -54.99 3.12
C LYS A 113 -61.66 -53.87 3.84
N ILE A 114 -62.43 -52.96 4.47
CA ILE A 114 -61.96 -51.89 5.35
C ILE A 114 -62.77 -51.99 6.65
N GLN A 115 -62.20 -52.62 7.68
CA GLN A 115 -62.87 -52.75 8.99
C GLN A 115 -62.70 -51.49 9.84
N HIS A 116 -61.53 -50.85 9.74
CA HIS A 116 -61.19 -49.63 10.46
C HIS A 116 -60.74 -48.55 9.47
N THR A 117 -61.11 -47.29 9.73
CA THR A 117 -60.66 -46.12 8.96
C THR A 117 -59.50 -45.42 9.67
N PRO A 118 -58.64 -44.70 8.93
CA PRO A 118 -57.63 -43.85 9.54
C PRO A 118 -58.22 -42.90 10.58
N LYS A 119 -57.56 -42.78 11.73
CA LYS A 119 -57.95 -41.85 12.80
C LYS A 119 -57.80 -40.42 12.29
N ARG A 120 -58.74 -39.54 12.66
CA ARG A 120 -58.57 -38.10 12.41
C ARG A 120 -57.43 -37.60 13.29
N PHE A 121 -56.57 -36.75 12.75
CA PHE A 121 -55.57 -36.07 13.54
C PHE A 121 -56.28 -35.08 14.48
N ASN A 122 -56.17 -35.29 15.79
CA ASN A 122 -56.79 -34.40 16.77
C ASN A 122 -56.02 -33.09 16.84
N LEU A 123 -56.64 -32.02 16.32
CA LEU A 123 -56.08 -30.67 16.37
C LEU A 123 -55.99 -30.20 17.82
N ARG A 124 -54.77 -30.04 18.32
CA ARG A 124 -54.53 -29.50 19.67
C ARG A 124 -54.63 -27.99 19.61
N THR A 125 -55.78 -27.44 20.03
CA THR A 125 -55.94 -25.97 20.06
C THR A 125 -55.81 -25.44 21.47
N ILE A 126 -54.83 -24.56 21.68
CA ILE A 126 -54.67 -23.79 22.90
C ILE A 126 -55.78 -22.75 22.98
N ARG A 127 -56.38 -22.58 24.16
CA ARG A 127 -57.46 -21.63 24.41
C ARG A 127 -57.01 -20.58 25.42
N ALA A 128 -57.52 -19.37 25.25
CA ALA A 128 -57.36 -18.29 26.22
C ALA A 128 -58.19 -18.57 27.50
N PRO A 129 -57.80 -18.05 28.68
CA PRO A 129 -56.65 -17.15 28.90
C PRO A 129 -55.30 -17.89 29.02
N ILE A 130 -54.26 -17.35 28.35
CA ILE A 130 -52.87 -17.83 28.42
C ILE A 130 -52.12 -17.01 29.47
N ALA A 131 -51.41 -17.68 30.37
CA ALA A 131 -50.79 -17.05 31.55
C ALA A 131 -49.78 -15.92 31.23
N TRP A 132 -49.08 -15.98 30.10
CA TRP A 132 -48.06 -15.00 29.71
C TRP A 132 -48.55 -13.99 28.66
N HIS A 133 -49.82 -14.03 28.25
CA HIS A 133 -50.29 -13.20 27.14
C HIS A 133 -50.07 -11.71 27.42
N ASP A 134 -50.48 -11.24 28.60
CA ASP A 134 -50.39 -9.82 28.96
C ASP A 134 -48.93 -9.37 29.05
N ALA A 135 -48.06 -10.19 29.65
CA ALA A 135 -46.63 -9.90 29.74
C ALA A 135 -45.94 -9.85 28.36
N LEU A 136 -46.31 -10.75 27.43
CA LEU A 136 -45.81 -10.71 26.06
C LEU A 136 -46.27 -9.43 25.35
N ASP A 137 -47.54 -9.07 25.52
CA ASP A 137 -48.13 -7.91 24.87
C ASP A 137 -47.55 -6.60 25.42
N GLU A 138 -47.30 -6.51 26.72
CA GLU A 138 -46.54 -5.43 27.38
C GLU A 138 -45.11 -5.34 26.82
N THR A 139 -44.35 -6.43 26.86
CA THR A 139 -42.98 -6.49 26.32
C THR A 139 -42.94 -6.09 24.84
N LYS A 140 -43.93 -6.52 24.06
CA LYS A 140 -44.03 -6.17 22.64
C LYS A 140 -44.26 -4.68 22.44
N ARG A 141 -45.14 -4.05 23.23
CA ARG A 141 -45.35 -2.60 23.19
C ARG A 141 -44.06 -1.86 23.55
N ASP A 142 -43.37 -2.30 24.58
CA ASP A 142 -42.11 -1.68 25.04
C ASP A 142 -40.99 -1.81 24.00
N LEU A 143 -40.85 -2.97 23.36
CA LEU A 143 -39.90 -3.15 22.27
C LEU A 143 -40.25 -2.29 21.06
N LEU A 144 -41.53 -2.14 20.72
CA LEU A 144 -41.95 -1.30 19.59
C LEU A 144 -41.71 0.19 19.85
N SER A 145 -41.75 0.63 21.11
CA SER A 145 -41.44 2.02 21.47
C SER A 145 -39.93 2.28 21.59
N THR A 146 -39.14 1.31 22.07
CA THR A 146 -37.72 1.52 22.41
C THR A 146 -36.72 0.96 21.38
N LEU A 147 -37.07 -0.08 20.61
CA LEU A 147 -36.16 -0.71 19.64
C LEU A 147 -36.21 0.00 18.29
N HIS A 148 -35.43 1.08 18.17
CA HIS A 148 -35.41 1.90 16.96
C HIS A 148 -34.73 1.25 15.75
N MET A 149 -34.06 0.09 15.90
CA MET A 149 -33.42 -0.61 14.79
C MET A 149 -34.41 -1.07 13.71
N ASN A 150 -35.67 -1.29 14.08
CA ASN A 150 -36.75 -1.67 13.18
C ASN A 150 -37.39 -0.46 12.45
N ASN A 151 -36.93 0.76 12.72
CA ASN A 151 -37.43 1.95 12.05
C ASN A 151 -37.03 1.94 10.56
N PRO A 152 -37.93 2.22 9.61
CA PRO A 152 -37.63 2.24 8.17
C PRO A 152 -36.42 3.11 7.78
N ILE A 153 -36.15 4.19 8.54
CA ILE A 153 -34.99 5.06 8.32
C ILE A 153 -33.68 4.27 8.41
N MET A 154 -33.57 3.31 9.32
CA MET A 154 -32.37 2.48 9.45
C MET A 154 -32.14 1.63 8.21
N THR A 155 -33.21 1.12 7.61
CA THR A 155 -33.16 0.38 6.35
C THR A 155 -32.75 1.30 5.20
N PHE A 156 -33.34 2.49 5.09
CA PHE A 156 -32.98 3.45 4.03
C PHE A 156 -31.50 3.89 4.12
N LEU A 157 -31.01 4.15 5.32
CA LEU A 157 -29.59 4.47 5.54
C LEU A 157 -28.69 3.30 5.15
N GLN A 158 -29.09 2.06 5.46
CA GLN A 158 -28.34 0.86 5.10
C GLN A 158 -28.33 0.63 3.58
N THR A 159 -29.48 0.76 2.91
CA THR A 159 -29.59 0.64 1.45
C THR A 159 -28.74 1.68 0.74
N LEU A 160 -28.78 2.95 1.17
CA LEU A 160 -27.90 4.00 0.64
C LEU A 160 -26.43 3.61 0.74
N TRP A 161 -26.03 3.08 1.90
CA TRP A 161 -24.65 2.65 2.12
C TRP A 161 -24.25 1.50 1.19
N ASP A 162 -25.05 0.44 1.16
CA ASP A 162 -24.73 -0.77 0.40
C ASP A 162 -24.65 -0.51 -1.10
N GLU A 163 -25.55 0.32 -1.64
CA GLU A 163 -25.59 0.64 -3.07
C GLU A 163 -24.49 1.63 -3.48
N SER A 164 -24.22 2.67 -2.69
CA SER A 164 -23.38 3.80 -3.13
C SER A 164 -21.99 3.86 -2.50
N TYR A 165 -21.79 3.32 -1.29
CA TYR A 165 -20.59 3.60 -0.49
C TYR A 165 -19.84 2.35 0.00
N ALA A 166 -20.49 1.19 0.11
CA ALA A 166 -19.86 -0.03 0.67
C ALA A 166 -18.64 -0.53 -0.15
N HIS A 167 -18.60 -0.22 -1.45
CA HIS A 167 -17.48 -0.55 -2.34
C HIS A 167 -16.39 0.52 -2.37
N GLN A 168 -16.63 1.71 -1.80
CA GLN A 168 -15.67 2.80 -1.77
C GLN A 168 -14.57 2.53 -0.74
N ARG A 169 -13.40 3.14 -0.92
CA ARG A 169 -12.24 3.02 -0.03
C ARG A 169 -11.58 4.38 0.15
N PHE A 170 -10.96 4.62 1.30
CA PHE A 170 -10.03 5.75 1.45
C PHE A 170 -8.81 5.58 0.53
N VAL A 171 -8.33 4.34 0.43
CA VAL A 171 -7.31 3.89 -0.52
C VAL A 171 -7.68 2.48 -0.93
N SER A 172 -7.88 2.24 -2.22
CA SER A 172 -8.17 0.89 -2.74
C SER A 172 -6.89 0.15 -3.14
N PHE A 173 -6.96 -1.18 -3.21
CA PHE A 173 -5.87 -1.97 -3.78
C PHE A 173 -5.55 -1.53 -5.22
N GLN A 174 -6.58 -1.23 -6.01
CA GLN A 174 -6.44 -0.84 -7.40
C GLN A 174 -5.77 0.54 -7.55
N ASP A 175 -6.05 1.47 -6.62
CA ASP A 175 -5.39 2.78 -6.56
C ASP A 175 -3.88 2.63 -6.44
N LEU A 176 -3.44 1.70 -5.58
CA LEU A 176 -2.04 1.41 -5.32
C LEU A 176 -1.39 0.69 -6.50
N ALA A 177 -2.06 -0.33 -7.06
CA ALA A 177 -1.56 -1.11 -8.19
C ALA A 177 -1.37 -0.25 -9.46
N GLN A 178 -2.27 0.72 -9.69
CA GLN A 178 -2.22 1.61 -10.84
C GLN A 178 -1.37 2.87 -10.62
N ALA A 179 -0.84 3.08 -9.42
CA ALA A 179 0.02 4.22 -9.12
C ALA A 179 1.31 4.20 -9.96
N SER A 180 1.91 5.38 -10.13
CA SER A 180 3.17 5.61 -10.83
C SER A 180 4.38 5.14 -10.00
N LEU A 181 4.43 3.84 -9.70
CA LEU A 181 5.50 3.19 -8.95
C LEU A 181 6.73 2.87 -9.84
N PRO A 182 7.95 2.81 -9.29
CA PRO A 182 8.30 3.12 -7.90
C PRO A 182 8.30 4.63 -7.61
N MET A 183 8.07 5.00 -6.35
CA MET A 183 8.05 6.39 -5.88
C MET A 183 9.02 6.59 -4.72
N ILE A 184 9.49 7.82 -4.53
CA ILE A 184 10.20 8.18 -3.30
C ILE A 184 9.17 8.07 -2.14
N PRO A 185 9.53 7.52 -0.97
CA PRO A 185 8.61 7.31 0.15
C PRO A 185 7.79 8.55 0.56
N HIS A 186 8.35 9.74 0.46
CA HIS A 186 7.64 11.00 0.71
C HIS A 186 6.50 11.25 -0.28
N ASP A 187 6.72 10.97 -1.57
CA ASP A 187 5.70 11.15 -2.60
C ASP A 187 4.61 10.08 -2.49
N PHE A 188 4.97 8.87 -2.05
CA PHE A 188 3.99 7.84 -1.72
C PHE A 188 3.10 8.27 -0.56
N GLU A 189 3.66 8.84 0.53
CA GLU A 189 2.87 9.37 1.65
C GLU A 189 1.88 10.44 1.20
N LYS A 190 2.34 11.41 0.40
CA LYS A 190 1.48 12.44 -0.20
C LYS A 190 0.39 11.85 -1.08
N PHE A 191 0.69 10.83 -1.87
CA PHE A 191 -0.30 10.14 -2.69
C PHE A 191 -1.41 9.55 -1.81
N ILE A 192 -1.05 8.87 -0.72
CA ILE A 192 -2.02 8.34 0.25
C ILE A 192 -2.86 9.47 0.86
N GLU A 193 -2.23 10.54 1.34
CA GLU A 193 -2.93 11.69 1.90
C GLU A 193 -3.95 12.29 0.91
N GLN A 194 -3.59 12.41 -0.37
CA GLN A 194 -4.48 12.92 -1.40
C GLN A 194 -5.70 12.03 -1.61
N ARG A 195 -5.53 10.71 -1.76
CA ARG A 195 -6.64 9.76 -1.93
C ARG A 195 -7.58 9.77 -0.72
N VAL A 196 -6.98 9.72 0.47
CA VAL A 196 -7.69 9.78 1.75
C VAL A 196 -8.53 11.06 1.85
N ASN A 197 -7.97 12.22 1.50
CA ASN A 197 -8.67 13.50 1.55
C ASN A 197 -9.80 13.60 0.52
N GLN A 198 -9.62 13.06 -0.69
CA GLN A 198 -10.67 13.01 -1.71
C GLN A 198 -11.88 12.19 -1.23
N MET A 199 -11.63 11.01 -0.65
CA MET A 199 -12.72 10.19 -0.12
C MET A 199 -13.35 10.82 1.13
N ARG A 200 -12.56 11.47 2.00
CA ARG A 200 -13.10 12.23 3.13
C ARG A 200 -14.03 13.36 2.69
N GLN A 201 -13.67 14.10 1.65
CA GLN A 201 -14.55 15.12 1.08
C GLN A 201 -15.85 14.52 0.54
N THR A 202 -15.78 13.38 -0.15
CA THR A 202 -16.97 12.64 -0.61
C THR A 202 -17.86 12.23 0.56
N LEU A 203 -17.25 11.76 1.65
CA LEU A 203 -17.98 11.33 2.84
C LEU A 203 -18.69 12.51 3.54
N ILE A 204 -18.04 13.66 3.68
CA ILE A 204 -18.61 14.84 4.34
C ILE A 204 -19.63 15.56 3.43
N SER A 205 -19.32 15.73 2.15
CA SER A 205 -20.13 16.55 1.24
C SER A 205 -21.28 15.77 0.58
N GLN A 206 -21.17 14.45 0.43
CA GLN A 206 -22.18 13.65 -0.26
C GLN A 206 -22.86 12.67 0.68
N TRP A 207 -22.11 11.79 1.36
CA TRP A 207 -22.71 10.76 2.21
C TRP A 207 -23.46 11.36 3.40
N LEU A 208 -22.81 12.22 4.18
CA LEU A 208 -23.42 12.85 5.35
C LEU A 208 -24.66 13.67 4.98
N ASN A 209 -24.59 14.44 3.88
CA ASN A 209 -25.73 15.20 3.37
C ASN A 209 -26.88 14.29 2.89
N SER A 210 -26.56 13.16 2.25
CA SER A 210 -27.57 12.18 1.82
C SER A 210 -28.25 11.51 3.00
N CYS A 211 -27.50 11.15 4.05
CA CYS A 211 -28.07 10.62 5.28
C CYS A 211 -28.94 11.67 6.00
N SER A 212 -28.50 12.92 6.07
CA SER A 212 -29.29 14.02 6.64
C SER A 212 -30.61 14.21 5.89
N ARG A 213 -30.57 14.18 4.55
CA ARG A 213 -31.76 14.25 3.70
C ARG A 213 -32.73 13.09 3.96
N ILE A 214 -32.24 11.84 4.03
CA ILE A 214 -33.08 10.67 4.33
C ILE A 214 -33.81 10.86 5.67
N VAL A 215 -33.13 11.29 6.71
CA VAL A 215 -33.75 11.50 8.03
C VAL A 215 -34.75 12.67 8.00
N ALA A 216 -34.44 13.75 7.27
CA ALA A 216 -35.29 14.93 7.15
C ALA A 216 -36.55 14.70 6.30
N GLU A 217 -36.48 13.91 5.24
CA GLU A 217 -37.64 13.58 4.37
C GLU A 217 -38.59 12.57 5.04
N ASN A 218 -38.09 11.77 5.98
CA ASN A 218 -38.84 10.71 6.66
C ASN A 218 -39.26 11.08 8.09
N ARG A 219 -39.52 12.37 8.35
CA ARG A 219 -39.92 12.91 9.68
C ARG A 219 -41.07 12.17 10.35
N GLN A 220 -42.05 11.72 9.56
CA GLN A 220 -43.19 10.93 10.03
C GLN A 220 -42.83 9.68 10.85
N HIS A 221 -41.59 9.19 10.77
CA HIS A 221 -41.11 8.02 11.51
C HIS A 221 -40.41 8.32 12.83
N TRP A 222 -40.22 9.59 13.20
CA TRP A 222 -39.55 9.98 14.45
C TRP A 222 -40.07 11.26 15.09
N GLU A 223 -40.79 12.12 14.36
CA GLU A 223 -41.29 13.41 14.86
C GLU A 223 -42.22 13.26 16.06
N ASN A 224 -43.01 12.19 16.11
CA ASN A 224 -43.89 11.87 17.24
C ASN A 224 -43.14 11.50 18.52
N MET A 225 -41.82 11.26 18.45
CA MET A 225 -40.97 11.03 19.61
C MET A 225 -40.55 12.35 20.25
N VAL A 226 -40.63 13.47 19.51
CA VAL A 226 -40.22 14.79 19.99
C VAL A 226 -41.24 15.33 20.98
N PRO A 227 -40.82 15.67 22.23
CA PRO A 227 -41.72 16.25 23.21
C PRO A 227 -42.30 17.58 22.70
N MET A 228 -43.61 17.78 22.92
CA MET A 228 -44.29 19.04 22.57
C MET A 228 -44.12 20.14 23.62
N GLU A 229 -43.80 19.77 24.86
CA GLU A 229 -43.59 20.68 25.99
C GLU A 229 -42.10 20.81 26.29
N ASP A 230 -41.63 22.02 26.60
CA ASP A 230 -40.21 22.32 26.83
C ASP A 230 -39.61 21.56 28.05
N ASP A 231 -40.44 21.16 29.01
CA ASP A 231 -40.04 20.43 30.23
C ASP A 231 -40.15 18.89 30.10
N ALA A 232 -40.60 18.37 28.96
CA ALA A 232 -40.80 16.94 28.76
C ALA A 232 -39.51 16.19 28.34
N SER A 233 -39.43 14.91 28.68
CA SER A 233 -38.23 14.09 28.46
C SER A 233 -37.89 13.92 26.98
N THR A 234 -36.62 14.13 26.63
CA THR A 234 -36.04 13.93 25.29
C THR A 234 -35.46 12.53 25.07
N GLU A 235 -35.51 11.65 26.08
CA GLU A 235 -34.84 10.35 26.10
C GLU A 235 -35.19 9.47 24.88
N LEU A 236 -36.45 9.49 24.44
CA LEU A 236 -36.90 8.68 23.31
C LEU A 236 -36.30 9.14 21.98
N VAL A 237 -36.26 10.46 21.75
CA VAL A 237 -35.64 11.06 20.57
C VAL A 237 -34.14 10.82 20.57
N GLU A 238 -33.51 11.00 21.74
CA GLU A 238 -32.08 10.76 21.92
C GLU A 238 -31.73 9.29 21.66
N SER A 239 -32.53 8.35 22.14
CA SER A 239 -32.37 6.92 21.89
C SER A 239 -32.47 6.58 20.40
N PHE A 240 -33.46 7.16 19.69
CA PHE A 240 -33.60 7.02 18.24
C PHE A 240 -32.34 7.51 17.51
N PHE A 241 -31.91 8.71 17.83
CA PHE A 241 -30.76 9.34 17.21
C PHE A 241 -29.42 8.68 17.57
N ASN A 242 -29.30 8.12 18.78
CA ASN A 242 -28.18 7.24 19.15
C ASN A 242 -28.13 5.98 18.28
N THR A 243 -29.30 5.43 17.92
CA THR A 243 -29.38 4.29 16.98
C THR A 243 -28.97 4.69 15.56
N VAL A 244 -29.37 5.88 15.09
CA VAL A 244 -28.93 6.42 13.80
C VAL A 244 -27.41 6.62 13.79
N ALA A 245 -26.87 7.23 14.84
CA ALA A 245 -25.43 7.43 14.98
C ALA A 245 -24.65 6.11 15.06
N ALA A 246 -25.19 5.09 15.73
CA ALA A 246 -24.59 3.76 15.76
C ALA A 246 -24.57 3.10 14.38
N ARG A 247 -25.64 3.25 13.58
CA ARG A 247 -25.70 2.77 12.19
C ARG A 247 -24.65 3.45 11.32
N MET A 248 -24.56 4.77 11.38
CA MET A 248 -23.57 5.54 10.62
C MET A 248 -22.13 5.26 11.08
N ALA A 249 -21.91 5.02 12.37
CA ALA A 249 -20.61 4.59 12.88
C ALA A 249 -20.20 3.22 12.29
N ALA A 250 -21.14 2.28 12.16
CA ALA A 250 -20.89 0.99 11.52
C ALA A 250 -20.50 1.14 10.05
N HIS A 251 -21.14 2.05 9.32
CA HIS A 251 -20.77 2.40 7.94
C HIS A 251 -19.33 2.90 7.83
N ILE A 252 -18.98 3.96 8.58
CA ILE A 252 -17.60 4.51 8.58
C ILE A 252 -16.58 3.43 8.95
N ARG A 253 -16.91 2.59 9.93
CA ARG A 253 -16.05 1.49 10.36
C ARG A 253 -15.84 0.46 9.25
N GLN A 254 -16.87 0.10 8.49
CA GLN A 254 -16.74 -0.77 7.33
C GLN A 254 -15.80 -0.16 6.26
N LEU A 255 -15.92 1.14 6.00
CA LEU A 255 -15.04 1.86 5.06
C LEU A 255 -13.57 1.84 5.50
N VAL A 256 -13.30 2.16 6.78
CA VAL A 256 -11.94 2.11 7.33
C VAL A 256 -11.38 0.69 7.28
N ASN A 257 -12.13 -0.30 7.78
CA ASN A 257 -11.69 -1.69 7.82
C ASN A 257 -11.34 -2.21 6.42
N ALA A 258 -12.20 -1.94 5.44
CA ALA A 258 -11.97 -2.40 4.07
C ALA A 258 -10.80 -1.65 3.39
N SER A 259 -10.56 -0.39 3.75
CA SER A 259 -9.38 0.37 3.26
C SER A 259 -8.07 -0.14 3.87
N LEU A 260 -8.07 -0.47 5.17
CA LEU A 260 -6.92 -1.07 5.85
C LEU A 260 -6.60 -2.47 5.30
N GLU A 261 -7.64 -3.27 5.01
CA GLU A 261 -7.47 -4.58 4.38
C GLU A 261 -6.87 -4.46 2.97
N ASP A 262 -7.38 -3.55 2.14
CA ASP A 262 -6.82 -3.29 0.81
C ASP A 262 -5.35 -2.84 0.88
N PHE A 263 -5.03 -1.95 1.82
CA PHE A 263 -3.68 -1.47 2.05
C PHE A 263 -2.74 -2.61 2.50
N ALA A 264 -3.17 -3.46 3.44
CA ALA A 264 -2.38 -4.62 3.86
C ALA A 264 -2.14 -5.60 2.72
N ARG A 265 -3.21 -5.98 2.00
CA ARG A 265 -3.13 -6.93 0.88
C ARG A 265 -2.14 -6.50 -0.20
N PHE A 266 -2.07 -5.19 -0.48
CA PHE A 266 -1.10 -4.64 -1.42
C PHE A 266 0.35 -4.88 -1.00
N PHE A 267 0.69 -4.69 0.28
CA PHE A 267 2.05 -4.96 0.77
C PHE A 267 2.32 -6.45 0.96
N GLU A 268 1.31 -7.25 1.28
CA GLU A 268 1.45 -8.70 1.45
C GLU A 268 1.95 -9.40 0.18
N GLU A 269 1.69 -8.82 -0.99
CA GLU A 269 2.25 -9.28 -2.25
C GLU A 269 3.78 -9.42 -2.17
N TYR A 270 4.47 -8.56 -1.42
CA TYR A 270 5.94 -8.50 -1.29
C TYR A 270 6.49 -9.35 -0.13
N SER A 271 5.68 -10.20 0.49
CA SER A 271 6.09 -11.00 1.67
C SER A 271 7.10 -12.12 1.36
N ASP A 272 7.30 -12.42 0.07
CA ASP A 272 8.35 -13.32 -0.44
C ASP A 272 9.77 -12.77 -0.21
N GLY A 273 9.89 -11.47 0.07
CA GLY A 273 11.11 -10.79 0.44
C GLY A 273 12.14 -10.71 -0.70
N ASN A 274 13.32 -10.21 -0.37
CA ASN A 274 14.38 -9.99 -1.36
C ASN A 274 15.77 -10.44 -0.91
N ASP A 275 15.82 -11.35 0.07
CA ASP A 275 17.07 -12.02 0.42
C ASP A 275 17.46 -12.98 -0.72
N PHE A 276 18.41 -12.56 -1.56
CA PHE A 276 18.96 -13.36 -2.65
C PHE A 276 20.19 -14.18 -2.26
N LYS A 277 20.73 -14.00 -1.04
CA LYS A 277 21.82 -14.85 -0.53
C LYS A 277 21.34 -16.27 -0.29
N THR A 278 20.11 -16.42 0.17
CA THR A 278 19.49 -17.74 0.39
C THR A 278 19.00 -18.39 -0.90
N LYS A 279 18.80 -17.61 -1.97
CA LYS A 279 18.22 -18.07 -3.24
C LYS A 279 19.29 -18.48 -4.27
N ASN A 280 20.45 -17.82 -4.28
CA ASN A 280 21.48 -18.04 -5.29
C ASN A 280 22.74 -18.69 -4.71
N LEU A 281 23.21 -19.76 -5.34
CA LEU A 281 24.45 -20.48 -4.99
C LEU A 281 25.68 -19.56 -4.96
N GLU A 282 25.71 -18.53 -5.81
CA GLU A 282 26.81 -17.56 -5.90
C GLU A 282 26.61 -16.31 -5.03
N SER A 283 25.45 -16.13 -4.39
CA SER A 283 25.09 -14.91 -3.63
C SER A 283 25.25 -13.60 -4.40
N LYS A 284 25.16 -13.63 -5.74
CA LYS A 284 25.25 -12.45 -6.60
C LYS A 284 23.88 -11.89 -6.95
N TYR A 285 23.85 -10.58 -7.20
CA TYR A 285 22.67 -9.89 -7.66
C TYR A 285 22.38 -10.19 -9.14
N HIS A 286 21.18 -10.71 -9.43
CA HIS A 286 20.66 -10.85 -10.78
C HIS A 286 19.31 -10.14 -10.92
N VAL A 287 19.22 -9.19 -11.86
CA VAL A 287 18.01 -8.40 -12.09
C VAL A 287 16.79 -9.28 -12.40
N MET A 288 17.00 -10.40 -13.10
CA MET A 288 15.93 -11.30 -13.52
C MET A 288 15.25 -12.03 -12.34
N ASP A 289 15.87 -12.02 -11.15
CA ASP A 289 15.28 -12.57 -9.92
C ASP A 289 14.19 -11.65 -9.34
N PHE A 290 14.12 -10.40 -9.83
CA PHE A 290 13.25 -9.34 -9.31
C PHE A 290 12.40 -8.72 -10.42
N THR A 291 11.38 -9.47 -10.87
CA THR A 291 10.45 -9.04 -11.94
C THR A 291 9.25 -8.24 -11.45
N ARG A 292 8.98 -8.26 -10.14
CA ARG A 292 7.87 -7.51 -9.54
C ARG A 292 8.15 -6.01 -9.60
N LYS A 293 7.12 -5.21 -9.92
CA LYS A 293 7.19 -3.75 -9.94
C LYS A 293 7.52 -3.23 -8.53
N PRO A 294 8.64 -2.51 -8.31
CA PRO A 294 8.96 -2.00 -6.98
C PRO A 294 8.03 -0.88 -6.53
N ILE A 295 7.92 -0.69 -5.21
CA ILE A 295 7.09 0.37 -4.61
C ILE A 295 7.95 1.60 -4.30
N PHE A 296 9.10 1.41 -3.64
CA PHE A 296 9.90 2.49 -3.10
C PHE A 296 11.22 2.67 -3.84
N THR A 297 11.51 3.90 -4.25
CA THR A 297 12.86 4.30 -4.65
C THR A 297 13.64 4.74 -3.42
N GLN A 298 14.81 4.15 -3.20
CA GLN A 298 15.70 4.48 -2.09
C GLN A 298 17.09 4.82 -2.64
N ARG A 299 17.60 6.00 -2.31
CA ARG A 299 18.85 6.53 -2.85
C ARG A 299 20.04 6.04 -2.05
N LEU A 300 21.10 5.64 -2.75
CA LEU A 300 22.41 5.36 -2.18
C LEU A 300 23.29 6.61 -2.28
N TYR A 301 23.97 6.92 -1.18
CA TYR A 301 24.95 8.00 -1.13
C TYR A 301 26.09 7.65 -0.18
N ALA A 302 27.22 8.34 -0.33
CA ALA A 302 28.34 8.22 0.59
C ALA A 302 28.11 9.11 1.82
N ASP A 303 28.10 8.50 3.01
CA ASP A 303 28.11 9.16 4.31
C ASP A 303 29.47 8.92 4.98
N GLY A 304 30.42 9.80 4.66
CA GLY A 304 31.83 9.61 5.02
C GLY A 304 32.36 8.27 4.46
N PRO A 305 32.87 7.35 5.31
CA PRO A 305 33.42 6.07 4.86
C PRO A 305 32.36 4.98 4.61
N LYS A 306 31.06 5.27 4.81
CA LYS A 306 29.98 4.29 4.70
C LYS A 306 29.04 4.65 3.56
N ILE A 307 28.39 3.64 2.99
CA ILE A 307 27.27 3.83 2.08
C ILE A 307 25.99 3.85 2.91
N ALA A 308 25.19 4.89 2.73
CA ALA A 308 23.94 5.10 3.45
C ALA A 308 22.74 5.13 2.49
N PHE A 309 21.56 4.94 3.07
CA PHE A 309 20.29 4.93 2.36
C PHE A 309 19.49 6.19 2.70
N ASP A 310 18.96 6.85 1.68
CA ASP A 310 18.04 7.98 1.83
C ASP A 310 16.75 7.73 1.05
N PRO A 311 15.58 7.66 1.72
CA PRO A 311 15.39 7.72 3.18
C PRO A 311 15.83 6.42 3.88
N THR A 312 16.03 6.45 5.19
CA THR A 312 16.43 5.25 5.95
C THR A 312 15.29 4.24 6.06
N ASN A 313 15.60 2.98 6.38
CA ASN A 313 14.57 1.96 6.64
C ASN A 313 13.62 2.37 7.78
N GLN A 314 14.11 3.13 8.76
CA GLN A 314 13.30 3.63 9.87
C GLN A 314 12.35 4.76 9.43
N ASP A 315 12.77 5.60 8.50
CA ASP A 315 11.93 6.64 7.92
C ASP A 315 10.79 6.03 7.11
N ILE A 316 11.08 5.00 6.31
CA ILE A 316 10.08 4.25 5.52
C ILE A 316 9.09 3.54 6.45
N ARG A 317 9.59 2.90 7.51
CA ARG A 317 8.73 2.32 8.55
C ARG A 317 7.79 3.35 9.17
N SER A 318 8.32 4.52 9.52
CA SER A 318 7.55 5.60 10.14
C SER A 318 6.52 6.18 9.17
N MET A 319 6.89 6.33 7.90
CA MET A 319 6.00 6.77 6.82
C MET A 319 4.82 5.81 6.63
N LEU A 320 5.06 4.50 6.59
CA LEU A 320 3.98 3.50 6.46
C LEU A 320 3.01 3.56 7.64
N GLN A 321 3.53 3.75 8.87
CA GLN A 321 2.69 3.95 10.05
C GLN A 321 1.87 5.24 9.96
N ARG A 322 2.44 6.32 9.42
CA ARG A 322 1.70 7.57 9.17
C ARG A 322 0.60 7.36 8.11
N CYS A 323 0.88 6.66 7.01
CA CYS A 323 -0.13 6.30 5.99
C CYS A 323 -1.34 5.59 6.59
N ILE A 324 -1.11 4.58 7.45
CA ILE A 324 -2.19 3.87 8.16
C ILE A 324 -2.97 4.84 9.07
N LYS A 325 -2.27 5.70 9.81
CA LYS A 325 -2.91 6.74 10.64
C LYS A 325 -3.72 7.73 9.81
N HIS A 326 -3.27 8.12 8.62
CA HIS A 326 -4.05 8.99 7.73
C HIS A 326 -5.38 8.33 7.35
N ILE A 327 -5.37 7.05 6.99
CA ILE A 327 -6.59 6.28 6.68
C ILE A 327 -7.56 6.27 7.88
N VAL A 328 -7.07 5.98 9.09
CA VAL A 328 -7.90 5.90 10.31
C VAL A 328 -8.43 7.29 10.71
N ASN A 329 -7.56 8.31 10.73
CA ASN A 329 -7.90 9.66 11.16
C ASN A 329 -8.84 10.36 10.17
N ALA A 330 -8.91 9.91 8.91
CA ALA A 330 -9.86 10.43 7.94
C ALA A 330 -11.31 10.11 8.25
N ALA A 331 -11.57 9.17 9.15
CA ALA A 331 -12.89 8.90 9.72
C ALA A 331 -13.21 9.72 10.98
N ALA A 332 -12.26 10.51 11.49
CA ALA A 332 -12.48 11.27 12.72
C ALA A 332 -13.26 12.57 12.49
N ASN A 333 -13.83 13.13 13.57
CA ASN A 333 -14.48 14.45 13.59
C ASN A 333 -15.64 14.62 12.60
N ILE A 334 -16.35 13.53 12.29
CA ILE A 334 -17.58 13.59 11.49
C ILE A 334 -18.74 13.88 12.45
N GLN A 335 -19.51 14.93 12.16
CA GLN A 335 -20.65 15.32 12.98
C GLN A 335 -21.79 14.32 12.82
N ARG A 336 -22.53 14.08 13.90
CA ARG A 336 -23.76 13.31 13.83
C ARG A 336 -24.87 14.14 13.18
N ILE A 337 -25.88 13.47 12.65
CA ILE A 337 -26.98 14.10 11.90
C ILE A 337 -27.78 15.08 12.76
N GLU A 338 -27.90 14.85 14.07
CA GLU A 338 -28.65 15.75 14.97
C GLU A 338 -28.08 17.16 14.96
N SER A 339 -26.75 17.29 14.85
CA SER A 339 -26.09 18.59 14.77
C SER A 339 -26.36 19.35 13.46
N HIS A 340 -26.91 18.67 12.43
CA HIS A 340 -27.38 19.30 11.20
C HIS A 340 -28.88 19.58 11.22
N LEU A 341 -29.66 18.81 11.98
CA LEU A 341 -31.11 18.94 12.06
C LEU A 341 -31.57 19.93 13.15
N PHE A 342 -30.83 20.01 14.25
CA PHE A 342 -31.15 20.84 15.40
C PHE A 342 -30.06 21.88 15.63
N ASP A 343 -30.47 23.09 15.99
CA ASP A 343 -29.56 24.17 16.40
C ASP A 343 -29.08 23.92 17.84
N SER A 344 -28.15 22.98 18.00
CA SER A 344 -27.55 22.64 19.29
C SER A 344 -26.19 23.31 19.47
N LYS A 345 -25.95 23.84 20.67
CA LYS A 345 -24.63 24.37 21.09
C LYS A 345 -23.56 23.27 21.18
N THR A 346 -23.96 22.01 21.35
CA THR A 346 -23.06 20.86 21.43
C THR A 346 -23.06 20.08 20.11
N LYS A 347 -21.92 20.10 19.41
CA LYS A 347 -21.71 19.32 18.19
C LYS A 347 -21.25 17.92 18.54
N LEU A 348 -22.16 16.95 18.45
CA LEU A 348 -21.86 15.55 18.75
C LEU A 348 -21.18 14.88 17.55
N LEU A 349 -20.25 13.96 17.82
CA LEU A 349 -19.45 13.28 16.79
C LEU A 349 -19.84 11.80 16.66
N ILE A 350 -19.75 11.29 15.42
CA ILE A 350 -19.94 9.87 15.14
C ILE A 350 -18.71 9.11 15.67
N ARG A 351 -18.94 7.94 16.30
CA ARG A 351 -17.86 7.07 16.73
C ARG A 351 -17.11 6.51 15.52
N ASN A 352 -15.79 6.59 15.53
CA ASN A 352 -14.92 6.10 14.48
C ASN A 352 -13.93 5.05 15.01
N VAL A 353 -13.20 4.40 14.09
CA VAL A 353 -12.08 3.52 14.44
C VAL A 353 -10.98 4.34 15.10
N ARG A 354 -10.47 3.90 16.24
CA ARG A 354 -9.34 4.51 16.94
C ARG A 354 -8.01 3.88 16.53
N ASN A 355 -6.92 4.62 16.72
CA ASN A 355 -5.57 4.16 16.36
C ASN A 355 -5.05 3.02 17.26
N ASP A 356 -5.63 2.85 18.46
CA ASP A 356 -5.28 1.81 19.45
C ASP A 356 -6.08 0.51 19.28
N GLU A 357 -6.89 0.40 18.23
CA GLU A 357 -7.69 -0.81 18.00
C GLU A 357 -6.88 -1.93 17.33
N GLU A 358 -7.22 -3.17 17.68
CA GLU A 358 -6.56 -4.39 17.19
C GLU A 358 -6.46 -4.46 15.66
N ILE A 359 -7.47 -3.99 14.94
CA ILE A 359 -7.44 -3.98 13.47
C ILE A 359 -6.33 -3.08 12.91
N VAL A 360 -6.06 -1.95 13.55
CA VAL A 360 -5.01 -1.00 13.12
C VAL A 360 -3.64 -1.58 13.46
N GLU A 361 -3.51 -2.19 14.62
CA GLU A 361 -2.29 -2.89 15.04
C GLU A 361 -1.96 -4.06 14.10
N ASN A 362 -2.93 -4.94 13.83
CA ASN A 362 -2.77 -6.08 12.94
C ASN A 362 -2.38 -5.64 11.52
N THR A 363 -3.08 -4.64 10.96
CA THR A 363 -2.73 -4.04 9.66
C THR A 363 -1.30 -3.53 9.65
N THR A 364 -0.89 -2.82 10.71
CA THR A 364 0.48 -2.31 10.85
C THR A 364 1.49 -3.45 10.88
N GLN A 365 1.23 -4.52 11.64
CA GLN A 365 2.11 -5.67 11.72
C GLN A 365 2.27 -6.38 10.36
N ARG A 366 1.18 -6.59 9.62
CA ARG A 366 1.18 -7.20 8.27
C ARG A 366 2.02 -6.38 7.29
N VAL A 367 1.82 -5.08 7.23
CA VAL A 367 2.59 -4.18 6.35
C VAL A 367 4.07 -4.14 6.72
N LEU A 368 4.39 -4.02 8.02
CA LEU A 368 5.78 -3.97 8.49
C LEU A 368 6.50 -5.31 8.38
N TYR A 369 5.77 -6.43 8.38
CA TYR A 369 6.32 -7.74 8.09
C TYR A 369 6.84 -7.80 6.64
N ALA A 370 6.03 -7.36 5.67
CA ALA A 370 6.45 -7.28 4.27
C ALA A 370 7.67 -6.36 4.10
N LEU A 371 7.69 -5.19 4.75
CA LEU A 371 8.87 -4.31 4.77
C LEU A 371 10.11 -5.05 5.28
N THR A 372 9.99 -5.72 6.42
CA THR A 372 11.11 -6.42 7.08
C THR A 372 11.69 -7.53 6.20
N LYS A 373 10.84 -8.27 5.47
CA LYS A 373 11.27 -9.28 4.49
C LYS A 373 12.04 -8.70 3.31
N ASN A 374 11.91 -7.39 3.07
CA ASN A 374 12.58 -6.69 1.98
C ASN A 374 13.77 -5.82 2.42
N ILE A 375 14.13 -5.79 3.71
CA ILE A 375 15.34 -5.08 4.17
C ILE A 375 16.65 -5.77 3.73
N PRO A 376 16.77 -7.12 3.72
CA PRO A 376 18.05 -7.77 3.43
C PRO A 376 18.63 -7.49 2.04
N GLY A 377 17.79 -7.45 0.99
CA GLY A 377 18.23 -7.26 -0.40
C GLY A 377 19.07 -5.99 -0.61
N PRO A 378 18.58 -4.80 -0.22
CA PRO A 378 19.36 -3.57 -0.28
C PRO A 378 20.69 -3.63 0.47
N GLN A 379 20.73 -4.28 1.63
CA GLN A 379 21.97 -4.45 2.40
C GLN A 379 22.96 -5.36 1.68
N LEU A 380 22.48 -6.48 1.13
CA LEU A 380 23.30 -7.40 0.35
C LEU A 380 23.84 -6.76 -0.93
N TYR A 381 23.06 -5.88 -1.56
CA TYR A 381 23.48 -5.17 -2.77
C TYR A 381 24.68 -4.23 -2.52
N LEU A 382 24.88 -3.75 -1.28
CA LEU A 382 26.06 -2.92 -0.96
C LEU A 382 27.38 -3.64 -1.23
N HIS A 383 27.41 -4.99 -1.19
CA HIS A 383 28.60 -5.77 -1.52
C HIS A 383 29.10 -5.58 -2.96
N GLU A 384 28.24 -5.13 -3.88
CA GLU A 384 28.64 -4.74 -5.24
C GLU A 384 29.62 -3.55 -5.27
N TYR A 385 29.76 -2.84 -4.14
CA TYR A 385 30.64 -1.69 -3.96
C TYR A 385 31.83 -1.95 -3.02
N ASP A 386 31.97 -3.15 -2.46
CA ASP A 386 33.07 -3.48 -1.53
C ASP A 386 34.46 -3.24 -2.16
N ALA A 387 34.58 -3.47 -3.48
CA ALA A 387 35.80 -3.22 -4.24
C ALA A 387 36.24 -1.74 -4.22
N TYR A 388 35.33 -0.81 -3.97
CA TYR A 388 35.58 0.64 -4.00
C TYR A 388 35.72 1.25 -2.60
N GLN A 389 35.74 0.42 -1.54
CA GLN A 389 35.81 0.89 -0.16
C GLN A 389 37.05 1.76 0.12
N ASN A 390 38.15 1.54 -0.61
CA ASN A 390 39.38 2.33 -0.52
C ASN A 390 39.19 3.80 -0.94
N LEU A 391 38.20 4.07 -1.81
CA LEU A 391 37.84 5.44 -2.22
C LEU A 391 37.08 6.16 -1.10
N LEU A 392 36.24 5.45 -0.36
CA LEU A 392 35.38 6.01 0.70
C LEU A 392 36.15 6.24 2.01
N ASN A 393 37.11 5.38 2.35
CA ASN A 393 37.84 5.44 3.62
C ASN A 393 39.13 6.27 3.58
N ASN A 394 39.33 7.11 2.56
CA ASN A 394 40.54 7.90 2.31
C ASN A 394 41.84 7.11 2.10
N LYS A 395 41.81 5.78 1.99
CA LYS A 395 43.02 4.98 1.75
C LYS A 395 43.65 5.31 0.40
N ALA A 396 42.85 5.40 -0.66
CA ALA A 396 43.33 5.76 -2.00
C ALA A 396 43.97 7.15 -2.06
N GLU A 397 43.46 8.09 -1.25
CA GLU A 397 44.04 9.42 -1.08
C GLU A 397 45.41 9.34 -0.38
N SER A 398 45.52 8.57 0.71
CA SER A 398 46.79 8.34 1.41
C SER A 398 47.84 7.65 0.52
N GLU A 399 47.43 6.66 -0.27
CA GLU A 399 48.30 5.96 -1.23
C GLU A 399 48.81 6.92 -2.32
N THR A 400 47.94 7.81 -2.80
CA THR A 400 48.34 8.86 -3.76
C THR A 400 49.36 9.81 -3.17
N VAL A 401 49.15 10.28 -1.94
CA VAL A 401 50.11 11.18 -1.27
C VAL A 401 51.44 10.48 -1.03
N GLN A 402 51.42 9.20 -0.63
CA GLN A 402 52.63 8.41 -0.42
C GLN A 402 53.42 8.20 -1.72
N PHE A 403 52.73 7.95 -2.84
CA PHE A 403 53.33 7.89 -4.17
C PHE A 403 54.00 9.23 -4.52
N LEU A 404 53.31 10.36 -4.34
CA LEU A 404 53.86 11.68 -4.65
C LEU A 404 55.07 12.10 -3.77
N HIS A 405 55.29 11.44 -2.63
CA HIS A 405 56.47 11.67 -1.78
C HIS A 405 57.74 10.96 -2.27
N GLN A 406 57.59 9.96 -3.14
CA GLN A 406 58.72 9.20 -3.69
C GLN A 406 59.05 9.72 -5.10
N THR A 407 60.28 9.47 -5.55
CA THR A 407 60.69 9.80 -6.91
C THR A 407 60.25 8.68 -7.86
N HIS A 408 59.48 9.03 -8.89
CA HIS A 408 58.92 8.08 -9.85
C HIS A 408 59.26 8.48 -11.29
N ALA A 409 59.42 7.49 -12.17
CA ALA A 409 59.56 7.72 -13.61
C ALA A 409 58.22 8.12 -14.25
N LEU A 410 58.25 8.77 -15.42
CA LEU A 410 57.04 9.17 -16.15
C LEU A 410 56.14 7.98 -16.51
N ASP A 411 56.74 6.83 -16.86
CA ASP A 411 55.99 5.60 -17.18
C ASP A 411 55.16 5.11 -15.98
N GLU A 412 55.65 5.31 -14.75
CA GLU A 412 54.93 4.96 -13.53
C GLU A 412 53.72 5.90 -13.30
N PHE A 413 53.89 7.19 -13.57
CA PHE A 413 52.77 8.14 -13.56
C PHE A 413 51.72 7.80 -14.63
N GLU A 414 52.16 7.41 -15.83
CA GLU A 414 51.27 7.00 -16.92
C GLU A 414 50.44 5.77 -16.53
N ALA A 415 51.08 4.76 -15.94
CA ALA A 415 50.41 3.56 -15.44
C ALA A 415 49.36 3.88 -14.38
N GLU A 416 49.70 4.73 -13.40
CA GLU A 416 48.81 5.15 -12.32
C GLU A 416 47.60 5.96 -12.85
N LEU A 417 47.82 6.85 -13.83
CA LEU A 417 46.76 7.63 -14.47
C LEU A 417 45.82 6.75 -15.30
N LYS A 418 46.36 5.73 -16.01
CA LYS A 418 45.56 4.75 -16.74
C LYS A 418 44.72 3.92 -15.80
N GLN A 419 45.29 3.39 -14.71
CA GLN A 419 44.57 2.61 -13.71
C GLN A 419 43.40 3.39 -13.11
N ARG A 420 43.58 4.67 -12.79
CA ARG A 420 42.50 5.54 -12.28
C ARG A 420 41.43 5.81 -13.34
N THR A 421 41.83 5.97 -14.59
CA THR A 421 40.88 6.18 -15.69
C THR A 421 40.04 4.92 -15.93
N GLU A 422 40.65 3.73 -15.88
CA GLU A 422 39.97 2.44 -15.95
C GLU A 422 39.00 2.25 -14.79
N LEU A 423 39.42 2.58 -13.55
CA LEU A 423 38.56 2.53 -12.37
C LEU A 423 37.33 3.45 -12.50
N ALA A 424 37.50 4.67 -12.99
CA ALA A 424 36.39 5.58 -13.24
C ALA A 424 35.41 5.03 -14.29
N ASN A 425 35.94 4.44 -15.37
CA ASN A 425 35.13 3.80 -16.41
C ASN A 425 34.38 2.57 -15.88
N GLU A 426 35.02 1.76 -15.05
CA GLU A 426 34.40 0.59 -14.40
C GLU A 426 33.20 1.02 -13.53
N ILE A 427 33.36 2.07 -12.71
CA ILE A 427 32.28 2.60 -11.87
C ILE A 427 31.18 3.21 -12.73
N MET A 428 31.53 3.87 -13.84
CA MET A 428 30.55 4.42 -14.79
C MET A 428 29.68 3.35 -15.44
N LEU A 429 30.19 2.12 -15.59
CA LEU A 429 29.45 0.97 -16.11
C LEU A 429 28.55 0.29 -15.05
N LYS A 430 28.64 0.67 -13.77
CA LYS A 430 27.75 0.17 -12.73
C LYS A 430 26.31 0.60 -12.98
N ARG A 431 25.38 -0.16 -12.40
CA ARG A 431 23.95 0.11 -12.55
C ARG A 431 23.58 1.44 -11.89
N ILE A 432 22.71 2.17 -12.57
CA ILE A 432 22.05 3.38 -12.07
C ILE A 432 20.86 2.99 -11.18
N TRP A 433 20.15 1.92 -11.56
CA TRP A 433 18.97 1.41 -10.87
C TRP A 433 19.11 -0.08 -10.57
N ALA A 434 18.73 -0.49 -9.36
CA ALA A 434 18.71 -1.90 -8.97
C ALA A 434 17.36 -2.28 -8.32
N PRO A 435 16.45 -2.94 -9.06
CA PRO A 435 15.22 -3.47 -8.49
C PRO A 435 15.50 -4.66 -7.56
N LEU A 436 14.86 -4.64 -6.38
CA LEU A 436 15.01 -5.56 -5.26
C LEU A 436 13.64 -5.80 -4.61
N ASN A 437 12.69 -6.30 -5.40
CA ASN A 437 11.29 -6.53 -5.02
C ASN A 437 10.61 -5.24 -4.52
N LEU A 438 10.39 -5.05 -3.22
CA LEU A 438 9.76 -3.84 -2.67
C LEU A 438 10.52 -2.54 -2.98
N PHE A 439 11.85 -2.64 -3.10
CA PHE A 439 12.75 -1.51 -3.28
C PHE A 439 13.32 -1.42 -4.69
N ASN A 440 13.58 -0.20 -5.14
CA ASN A 440 14.41 0.13 -6.29
C ASN A 440 15.51 1.07 -5.83
N LEU A 441 16.77 0.61 -5.86
CA LEU A 441 17.88 1.45 -5.44
C LEU A 441 18.27 2.43 -6.53
N ASP A 442 18.39 3.70 -6.17
CA ASP A 442 18.99 4.75 -6.98
C ASP A 442 20.47 4.89 -6.63
N CYS A 443 21.35 4.44 -7.52
CA CYS A 443 22.78 4.38 -7.29
C CYS A 443 23.53 5.57 -7.91
N ARG A 444 22.83 6.50 -8.58
CA ARG A 444 23.44 7.61 -9.33
C ARG A 444 24.38 8.45 -8.49
N ASP A 445 23.89 8.95 -7.36
CA ASP A 445 24.65 9.87 -6.52
C ASP A 445 25.89 9.20 -5.93
N LEU A 446 25.80 7.93 -5.55
CA LEU A 446 26.94 7.15 -5.10
C LEU A 446 27.97 6.95 -6.22
N ASN A 447 27.54 6.50 -7.41
CA ASN A 447 28.44 6.27 -8.54
C ASN A 447 29.15 7.59 -8.94
N ASP A 448 28.40 8.68 -9.05
CA ASP A 448 28.93 10.01 -9.37
C ASP A 448 29.91 10.50 -8.30
N HIS A 449 29.63 10.23 -7.02
CA HIS A 449 30.52 10.58 -5.92
C HIS A 449 31.85 9.82 -6.02
N LEU A 450 31.81 8.50 -6.24
CA LEU A 450 33.00 7.68 -6.39
C LEU A 450 33.83 8.11 -7.61
N ILE A 451 33.19 8.38 -8.76
CA ILE A 451 33.86 8.89 -9.97
C ILE A 451 34.54 10.24 -9.67
N LYS A 452 33.87 11.16 -8.96
CA LYS A 452 34.46 12.44 -8.56
C LYS A 452 35.68 12.28 -7.66
N ILE A 453 35.69 11.30 -6.75
CA ILE A 453 36.87 10.98 -5.94
C ILE A 453 38.02 10.54 -6.85
N VAL A 454 37.78 9.59 -7.75
CA VAL A 454 38.80 9.09 -8.68
C VAL A 454 39.35 10.21 -9.57
N GLN A 455 38.48 11.07 -10.09
CA GLN A 455 38.87 12.23 -10.89
C GLN A 455 39.72 13.21 -10.07
N LYS A 456 39.37 13.47 -8.81
CA LYS A 456 40.16 14.32 -7.91
C LYS A 456 41.55 13.75 -7.66
N LEU A 457 41.67 12.43 -7.44
CA LEU A 457 42.96 11.75 -7.29
C LEU A 457 43.77 11.85 -8.58
N ARG A 458 43.15 11.67 -9.75
CA ARG A 458 43.79 11.83 -11.06
C ARG A 458 44.32 13.26 -11.24
N SER A 459 43.52 14.27 -10.95
CA SER A 459 43.93 15.67 -11.06
C SER A 459 45.10 16.02 -10.14
N LYS A 460 45.20 15.41 -8.95
CA LYS A 460 46.35 15.60 -8.05
C LYS A 460 47.67 15.10 -8.64
N LEU A 461 47.67 13.93 -9.29
CA LEU A 461 48.86 13.44 -9.97
C LEU A 461 49.27 14.33 -11.12
N VAL A 462 48.31 14.70 -11.98
CA VAL A 462 48.57 15.56 -13.13
C VAL A 462 49.10 16.92 -12.68
N GLN A 463 48.50 17.51 -11.63
CA GLN A 463 48.96 18.78 -11.10
C GLN A 463 50.40 18.69 -10.54
N TYR A 464 50.74 17.60 -9.85
CA TYR A 464 52.12 17.38 -9.40
C TYR A 464 53.10 17.34 -10.58
N CYS A 465 52.78 16.65 -11.66
CA CYS A 465 53.63 16.62 -12.86
C CYS A 465 53.78 18.00 -13.52
N ILE A 466 52.72 18.82 -13.54
CA ILE A 466 52.79 20.21 -14.02
C ILE A 466 53.73 21.03 -13.13
N ASP A 467 53.54 20.96 -11.82
CA ASP A 467 54.31 21.73 -10.85
C ASP A 467 55.80 21.36 -10.88
N ASP A 468 56.10 20.06 -10.95
CA ASP A 468 57.47 19.54 -11.05
C ASP A 468 58.12 19.91 -12.39
N ASN A 469 57.39 19.80 -13.51
CA ASN A 469 57.86 20.27 -14.81
C ASN A 469 58.16 21.78 -14.79
N SER A 470 57.26 22.60 -14.23
CA SER A 470 57.44 24.04 -14.11
C SER A 470 58.66 24.39 -13.25
N LYS A 471 58.86 23.69 -12.13
CA LYS A 471 60.01 23.87 -11.25
C LYS A 471 61.33 23.57 -11.97
N LEU A 472 61.44 22.38 -12.55
CA LEU A 472 62.65 21.95 -13.26
C LEU A 472 62.92 22.82 -14.50
N ASN A 473 61.89 23.27 -15.20
CA ASN A 473 62.05 24.19 -16.33
C ASN A 473 62.54 25.57 -15.90
N LYS A 474 62.09 26.08 -14.76
CA LYS A 474 62.65 27.30 -14.14
C LYS A 474 64.12 27.11 -13.73
N GLU A 475 64.49 25.95 -13.24
CA GLU A 475 65.89 25.62 -12.91
C GLU A 475 66.78 25.61 -14.16
N ILE A 476 66.31 25.02 -15.28
CA ILE A 476 67.01 25.06 -16.57
C ILE A 476 67.20 26.50 -17.06
N VAL A 477 66.12 27.30 -17.06
CA VAL A 477 66.18 28.72 -17.44
C VAL A 477 67.19 29.47 -16.58
N LYS A 478 67.16 29.25 -15.26
CA LYS A 478 68.07 29.89 -14.31
C LYS A 478 69.53 29.50 -14.56
N GLU A 479 69.82 28.22 -14.81
CA GLU A 479 71.17 27.76 -15.13
C GLU A 479 71.69 28.40 -16.45
N TYR A 480 70.83 28.54 -17.46
CA TYR A 480 71.20 29.27 -18.69
C TYR A 480 71.43 30.76 -18.44
N ASP A 481 70.55 31.41 -17.66
CA ASP A 481 70.68 32.82 -17.27
C ASP A 481 71.99 33.07 -16.48
N GLU A 482 72.36 32.17 -15.57
CA GLU A 482 73.60 32.23 -14.78
C GLU A 482 74.85 32.15 -15.69
N ILE A 483 74.84 31.26 -16.68
CA ILE A 483 75.92 31.17 -17.68
C ILE A 483 75.97 32.45 -18.51
N ALA A 484 74.83 32.89 -19.07
CA ALA A 484 74.74 34.07 -19.90
C ALA A 484 75.22 35.33 -19.16
N THR A 485 74.82 35.49 -17.89
CA THR A 485 75.21 36.62 -17.07
C THR A 485 76.70 36.59 -16.75
N THR A 486 77.23 35.44 -16.34
CA THR A 486 78.64 35.29 -15.93
C THR A 486 79.61 35.52 -17.09
N VAL A 487 79.27 35.04 -18.30
CA VAL A 487 80.10 35.22 -19.50
C VAL A 487 80.00 36.65 -20.08
N SER A 488 78.90 37.34 -19.82
CA SER A 488 78.66 38.70 -20.36
C SER A 488 79.25 39.82 -19.50
N VAL A 489 79.76 39.54 -18.28
CA VAL A 489 80.45 40.54 -17.47
C VAL A 489 81.72 41.02 -18.21
N PRO A 490 81.99 42.34 -18.32
CA PRO A 490 83.26 42.83 -18.81
C PRO A 490 84.37 42.53 -17.80
N ALA A 491 85.43 41.87 -18.27
CA ALA A 491 86.60 41.57 -17.45
C ALA A 491 87.65 42.67 -17.67
N ASP A 492 87.83 43.51 -16.65
CA ASP A 492 88.71 44.68 -16.72
C ASP A 492 90.14 44.36 -16.22
N GLU A 493 90.29 43.33 -15.39
CA GLU A 493 91.58 42.84 -14.88
C GLU A 493 92.02 41.52 -15.56
N THR A 494 93.34 41.31 -15.70
CA THR A 494 93.92 40.11 -16.34
C THR A 494 93.53 38.81 -15.63
N GLU A 495 93.36 38.84 -14.31
CA GLU A 495 92.91 37.69 -13.52
C GLU A 495 91.43 37.34 -13.81
N GLU A 496 90.59 38.36 -14.00
CA GLU A 496 89.17 38.19 -14.34
C GLU A 496 88.98 37.69 -15.78
N LEU A 497 89.83 38.13 -16.72
CA LEU A 497 89.85 37.65 -18.10
C LEU A 497 90.15 36.15 -18.18
N VAL A 498 91.13 35.66 -17.41
CA VAL A 498 91.49 34.24 -17.35
C VAL A 498 90.33 33.42 -16.74
N LYS A 499 89.76 33.86 -15.61
CA LYS A 499 88.61 33.21 -14.98
C LYS A 499 87.39 33.12 -15.90
N THR A 500 87.11 34.19 -16.65
CA THR A 500 85.98 34.24 -17.61
C THR A 500 86.23 33.33 -18.81
N ALA A 501 87.47 33.25 -19.32
CA ALA A 501 87.84 32.35 -20.41
C ALA A 501 87.80 30.87 -19.99
N GLU A 502 88.25 30.53 -18.78
CA GLU A 502 88.12 29.17 -18.22
C GLU A 502 86.65 28.78 -18.03
N TYR A 503 85.82 29.70 -17.50
CA TYR A 503 84.39 29.47 -17.34
C TYR A 503 83.68 29.31 -18.69
N LEU A 504 84.04 30.11 -19.70
CA LEU A 504 83.51 30.01 -21.07
C LEU A 504 83.80 28.64 -21.70
N ASN A 505 85.05 28.16 -21.60
CA ASN A 505 85.41 26.84 -22.11
C ASN A 505 84.66 25.73 -21.36
N LYS A 506 84.57 25.82 -20.03
CA LYS A 506 83.76 24.89 -19.21
C LYS A 506 82.28 24.92 -19.59
N ALA A 507 81.74 26.09 -19.90
CA ALA A 507 80.36 26.25 -20.33
C ALA A 507 80.12 25.53 -21.67
N LEU A 508 81.00 25.73 -22.65
CA LEU A 508 80.92 25.11 -23.98
C LEU A 508 81.11 23.59 -23.95
N GLU A 509 82.11 23.09 -23.22
CA GLU A 509 82.47 21.67 -23.23
C GLU A 509 81.58 20.80 -22.33
N VAL A 510 81.04 21.38 -21.23
CA VAL A 510 80.38 20.59 -20.19
C VAL A 510 78.99 21.12 -19.85
N SER A 511 78.84 22.40 -19.53
CA SER A 511 77.57 22.92 -19.00
C SER A 511 76.44 22.93 -20.04
N VAL A 512 76.71 23.39 -21.27
CA VAL A 512 75.72 23.44 -22.34
C VAL A 512 75.27 22.04 -22.75
N TYR A 513 76.19 21.06 -22.81
CA TYR A 513 75.83 19.68 -23.13
C TYR A 513 74.94 19.05 -22.04
N LYS A 514 75.23 19.31 -20.77
CA LYS A 514 74.37 18.89 -19.64
C LYS A 514 72.98 19.54 -19.70
N LEU A 515 72.90 20.82 -20.04
CA LEU A 515 71.62 21.50 -20.19
C LEU A 515 70.84 21.03 -21.42
N ALA A 516 71.51 20.68 -22.52
CA ALA A 516 70.88 20.07 -23.69
C ALA A 516 70.23 18.70 -23.33
N HIS A 517 70.88 17.90 -22.48
CA HIS A 517 70.27 16.67 -21.95
C HIS A 517 69.01 16.97 -21.12
N LYS A 518 69.08 17.95 -20.21
CA LYS A 518 67.91 18.39 -19.41
C LYS A 518 66.76 18.93 -20.28
N ILE A 519 67.06 19.57 -21.41
CA ILE A 519 66.05 19.98 -22.40
C ILE A 519 65.41 18.76 -23.07
N GLY A 520 66.19 17.72 -23.36
CA GLY A 520 65.66 16.43 -23.82
C GLY A 520 64.65 15.86 -22.82
N GLU A 521 65.01 15.79 -21.54
CA GLU A 521 64.11 15.36 -20.46
C GLU A 521 62.89 16.30 -20.31
N ALA A 522 63.05 17.61 -20.54
CA ALA A 522 61.94 18.56 -20.55
C ALA A 522 60.96 18.32 -21.72
N LYS A 523 61.48 17.90 -22.89
CA LYS A 523 60.65 17.50 -24.02
C LYS A 523 59.82 16.28 -23.69
N ASP A 524 60.43 15.24 -23.11
CA ASP A 524 59.71 14.00 -22.76
C ASP A 524 58.61 14.28 -21.72
N ARG A 525 58.90 15.10 -20.70
CA ARG A 525 57.91 15.57 -19.72
C ARG A 525 56.78 16.37 -20.36
N LEU A 526 57.08 17.26 -21.31
CA LEU A 526 56.06 18.03 -22.03
C LEU A 526 55.16 17.13 -22.88
N MET A 527 55.74 16.15 -23.60
CA MET A 527 54.96 15.20 -24.39
C MET A 527 53.96 14.45 -23.52
N PHE A 528 54.40 13.95 -22.37
CA PHE A 528 53.50 13.35 -21.37
C PHE A 528 52.39 14.32 -20.92
N LEU A 529 52.74 15.56 -20.57
CA LEU A 529 51.74 16.54 -20.11
C LEU A 529 50.72 16.90 -21.18
N LEU A 530 51.08 16.90 -22.47
CA LEU A 530 50.13 17.18 -23.55
C LEU A 530 49.02 16.13 -23.65
N ASP A 531 49.29 14.88 -23.25
CA ASP A 531 48.32 13.80 -23.29
C ASP A 531 47.36 13.80 -22.08
N TYR A 532 47.79 14.34 -20.94
CA TYR A 532 47.07 14.21 -19.66
C TYR A 532 46.65 15.53 -18.99
N ALA A 533 47.30 16.65 -19.32
CA ALA A 533 47.14 17.93 -18.66
C ALA A 533 46.55 19.00 -19.58
N ILE A 534 45.84 19.95 -18.97
CA ILE A 534 45.50 21.23 -19.60
C ILE A 534 46.45 22.28 -19.02
N MET A 535 47.45 22.68 -19.81
CA MET A 535 48.47 23.63 -19.37
C MET A 535 47.98 25.07 -19.43
N SER A 536 48.45 25.89 -18.47
CA SER A 536 48.18 27.32 -18.47
C SER A 536 49.00 28.04 -19.56
N PRO A 537 48.59 29.26 -19.98
CA PRO A 537 49.41 30.08 -20.89
C PRO A 537 50.81 30.39 -20.34
N GLU A 538 50.95 30.47 -19.01
CA GLU A 538 52.22 30.72 -18.35
C GLU A 538 53.15 29.51 -18.45
N ASP A 539 52.62 28.30 -18.24
CA ASP A 539 53.39 27.05 -18.40
C ASP A 539 53.82 26.85 -19.85
N LEU A 540 52.93 27.13 -20.81
CA LEU A 540 53.27 27.08 -22.24
C LEU A 540 54.38 28.06 -22.61
N LYS A 541 54.35 29.28 -22.05
CA LYS A 541 55.40 30.28 -22.27
C LYS A 541 56.74 29.85 -21.67
N LEU A 542 56.73 29.29 -20.46
CA LEU A 542 57.93 28.76 -19.81
C LEU A 542 58.54 27.60 -20.61
N ASN A 543 57.71 26.66 -21.08
CA ASN A 543 58.15 25.57 -21.95
C ASN A 543 58.79 26.14 -23.23
N ALA A 544 58.13 27.09 -23.90
CA ALA A 544 58.70 27.74 -25.08
C ALA A 544 60.06 28.39 -24.79
N GLN A 545 60.20 29.11 -23.67
CA GLN A 545 61.46 29.73 -23.27
C GLN A 545 62.59 28.69 -23.11
N VAL A 546 62.32 27.56 -22.44
CA VAL A 546 63.30 26.46 -22.30
C VAL A 546 63.78 25.95 -23.66
N PHE A 547 62.89 25.76 -24.63
CA PHE A 547 63.28 25.24 -25.95
C PHE A 547 63.99 26.26 -26.85
N HIS A 548 63.89 27.57 -26.57
CA HIS A 548 64.64 28.61 -27.31
C HIS A 548 66.03 28.87 -26.71
N TRP A 549 66.29 28.49 -25.46
CA TRP A 549 67.58 28.73 -24.80
C TRP A 549 68.81 28.19 -25.52
N PRO A 550 68.80 26.99 -26.14
CA PRO A 550 69.97 26.46 -26.85
C PRO A 550 70.48 27.37 -27.97
N GLU A 551 69.58 27.98 -28.74
CA GLU A 551 69.95 28.90 -29.80
C GLU A 551 70.46 30.22 -29.21
N ASN A 552 69.76 30.75 -28.20
CA ASN A 552 70.12 32.01 -27.55
C ASN A 552 71.48 31.95 -26.85
N ILE A 553 71.77 30.88 -26.11
CA ILE A 553 73.03 30.74 -25.37
C ILE A 553 74.21 30.58 -26.33
N MET A 554 74.03 29.89 -27.45
CA MET A 554 75.11 29.69 -28.42
C MET A 554 75.51 31.03 -29.05
N ASN A 555 74.52 31.85 -29.43
CA ASN A 555 74.76 33.22 -29.90
C ASN A 555 75.52 34.08 -28.87
N ILE A 556 75.19 33.97 -27.57
CA ILE A 556 75.86 34.71 -26.50
C ILE A 556 77.30 34.22 -26.31
N LEU A 557 77.52 32.90 -26.33
CA LEU A 557 78.85 32.30 -26.15
C LEU A 557 79.78 32.62 -27.34
N GLU A 558 79.29 32.55 -28.58
CA GLU A 558 80.05 32.91 -29.80
C GLU A 558 80.43 34.38 -29.81
N LEU A 559 79.51 35.28 -29.45
CA LEU A 559 79.78 36.71 -29.37
C LEU A 559 80.84 37.03 -28.30
N ASN A 560 80.80 36.35 -27.16
CA ASN A 560 81.80 36.52 -26.11
C ASN A 560 83.14 35.84 -26.43
N GLN A 561 83.16 34.71 -27.16
CA GLN A 561 84.40 34.15 -27.72
C GLN A 561 85.06 35.14 -28.68
N GLY A 562 84.29 35.77 -29.57
CA GLY A 562 84.78 36.80 -30.48
C GLY A 562 85.35 38.02 -29.74
N ARG A 563 84.68 38.47 -28.67
CA ARG A 563 85.15 39.56 -27.80
C ARG A 563 86.46 39.22 -27.09
N LEU A 564 86.57 38.02 -26.52
CA LEU A 564 87.79 37.57 -25.83
C LEU A 564 88.95 37.30 -26.78
N ALA A 565 88.67 36.88 -28.01
CA ALA A 565 89.68 36.74 -29.07
C ALA A 565 90.21 38.09 -29.56
N ALA A 566 89.41 39.16 -29.47
CA ALA A 566 89.83 40.53 -29.82
C ALA A 566 90.60 41.25 -28.69
N LEU A 567 90.54 40.74 -27.45
CA LEU A 567 91.24 41.27 -26.27
C LEU A 567 92.56 40.53 -25.96
N ARG A 568 92.79 39.37 -26.58
CA ARG A 568 94.10 38.68 -26.63
C ARG A 568 94.98 39.30 -27.70
#